data_AF-Q9SL57-F1
#
_entry.id   AF-Q9SL57-F1
#
_cell.length_a   1.000
_cell.length_b   1.000
_cell.length_c   1.000
_cell.angle_alpha   90.00
_cell.angle_beta   90.00
_cell.angle_gamma   90.00
#
_symmetry.space_group_name_H-M   'P 1'
#
loop_
_entity.id
_entity.type
_entity.pdbx_description
1 polymer ?
#
loop_
_entity_poly.entity_id
_entity_poly.type
_entity_poly.pdbx_seq_one_letter_code
_entity_poly.pdbx_strand_id
1 'polypeptide(L)'
;MWAHQLRRSSTWWAWWALWAFFGIFESGFLEGNPAPTKDLEKGYAEKIGLMEMEIGGLQADKQTARNQIHRLEQRREELSKRVMDLTLTAQGAKKAVHDAELELAIAYSRLLAGFKEKWVAKKEYTVLEGQAAEVESNLALIDQITKAAIDLTVERPRLQAELDGLEAQCKSKEVSDVTLSKLDILPVLEMSVVGPMDVDKQGTPIGLDEFGSNKDAFPRGLAEGSGTVFATPAGELKE
;
A
#
# COMPACT_ATOMS: atom_id res chain seq x y z
N MET A 1 0.34 -30.91 -48.96
CA MET A 1 0.07 -31.55 -50.27
C MET A 1 -0.94 -30.78 -51.14
N TRP A 2 -1.01 -29.44 -51.03
CA TRP A 2 -1.97 -28.59 -51.80
C TRP A 2 -1.28 -27.50 -52.66
N ALA A 3 0.02 -27.26 -52.47
CA ALA A 3 0.76 -26.23 -53.21
C ALA A 3 1.18 -26.65 -54.64
N HIS A 4 1.20 -27.95 -54.94
CA HIS A 4 1.60 -28.47 -56.26
C HIS A 4 0.44 -28.55 -57.26
N GLN A 5 -0.81 -28.49 -56.79
CA GLN A 5 -1.99 -28.53 -57.66
C GLN A 5 -2.35 -27.15 -58.21
N LEU A 6 -2.10 -26.07 -57.46
CA LEU A 6 -2.35 -24.70 -57.93
C LEU A 6 -1.38 -24.26 -59.04
N ARG A 7 -0.13 -24.74 -59.02
CA ARG A 7 0.90 -24.32 -59.99
C ARG A 7 0.65 -24.80 -61.42
N ARG A 8 -0.02 -25.96 -61.59
CA ARG A 8 -0.40 -26.49 -62.91
C ARG A 8 -1.63 -25.79 -63.51
N SER A 9 -2.52 -25.26 -62.68
CA SER A 9 -3.69 -24.52 -63.15
C SER A 9 -3.30 -23.16 -63.76
N SER A 10 -2.36 -22.45 -63.13
CA SER A 10 -1.93 -21.12 -63.58
C SER A 10 -1.24 -21.12 -64.95
N THR A 11 -0.50 -22.18 -65.29
CA THR A 11 0.15 -22.31 -66.60
C THR A 11 -0.83 -22.64 -67.72
N TRP A 12 -1.93 -23.32 -67.39
CA TRP A 12 -2.97 -23.70 -68.35
C TRP A 12 -3.80 -22.49 -68.79
N TRP A 13 -4.16 -21.62 -67.84
CA TRP A 13 -4.81 -20.34 -68.14
C TRP A 13 -3.91 -19.40 -68.96
N ALA A 14 -2.60 -19.38 -68.70
CA ALA A 14 -1.65 -18.59 -69.47
C ALA A 14 -1.53 -19.08 -70.94
N TRP A 15 -1.52 -20.40 -71.14
CA TRP A 15 -1.52 -20.99 -72.49
C TRP A 15 -2.84 -20.77 -73.23
N TRP A 16 -3.97 -20.86 -72.53
CA TRP A 16 -5.28 -20.59 -73.13
C TRP A 16 -5.45 -19.11 -73.51
N ALA A 17 -4.93 -18.20 -72.69
CA ALA A 17 -4.87 -16.77 -73.00
C ALA A 17 -3.96 -16.47 -74.20
N LEU A 18 -2.79 -17.10 -74.29
CA LEU A 18 -1.89 -16.98 -75.45
C LEU A 18 -2.50 -17.54 -76.73
N TRP A 19 -3.22 -18.67 -76.65
CA TRP A 19 -3.88 -19.28 -77.80
C TRP A 19 -5.10 -18.47 -78.27
N ALA A 20 -5.88 -17.91 -77.35
CA ALA A 20 -6.95 -16.97 -77.68
C ALA A 20 -6.41 -15.67 -78.31
N PHE A 21 -5.27 -15.17 -77.85
CA PHE A 21 -4.62 -13.98 -78.43
C PHE A 21 -4.10 -14.24 -79.85
N PHE A 22 -3.55 -15.43 -80.12
CA PHE A 22 -3.06 -15.80 -81.47
C PHE A 22 -4.20 -16.17 -82.43
N GLY A 23 -5.25 -16.85 -81.96
CA GLY A 23 -6.40 -17.23 -82.80
C GLY A 23 -7.26 -16.05 -83.26
N ILE A 24 -7.30 -14.97 -82.48
CA ILE A 24 -7.93 -13.70 -82.88
C ILE A 24 -7.10 -12.98 -83.96
N PHE A 25 -5.78 -13.20 -84.01
CA PHE A 25 -4.89 -12.55 -84.97
C PHE A 25 -4.93 -13.18 -86.37
N GLU A 26 -5.17 -14.50 -86.48
CA GLU A 26 -5.24 -15.20 -87.78
C GLU A 26 -6.60 -15.10 -88.49
N SER A 27 -7.68 -14.76 -87.78
CA SER A 27 -9.03 -14.78 -88.35
C SER A 27 -9.49 -13.44 -88.97
N GLY A 28 -8.64 -12.41 -88.96
CA GLY A 28 -9.00 -11.03 -89.34
C GLY A 28 -8.23 -10.44 -90.52
N PHE A 29 -7.46 -11.23 -91.27
CA PHE A 29 -6.61 -10.74 -92.35
C PHE A 29 -7.15 -11.20 -93.71
N LEU A 30 -8.20 -10.54 -94.22
CA LEU A 30 -8.55 -10.40 -95.65
C LEU A 30 -9.92 -9.70 -95.78
N GLU A 31 -9.97 -8.37 -95.60
CA GLU A 31 -10.80 -7.42 -96.38
C GLU A 31 -10.68 -6.01 -95.81
N GLY A 32 -10.68 -5.00 -96.68
CA GLY A 32 -10.02 -3.72 -96.46
C GLY A 32 -10.70 -2.73 -95.50
N ASN A 33 -9.87 -2.04 -94.70
CA ASN A 33 -9.93 -0.58 -94.42
C ASN A 33 -8.75 -0.18 -93.50
N PRO A 34 -7.93 0.85 -93.81
CA PRO A 34 -6.81 1.25 -92.96
C PRO A 34 -7.16 2.42 -92.01
N ALA A 35 -7.91 2.17 -90.93
CA ALA A 35 -8.01 3.05 -89.73
C ALA A 35 -8.97 2.42 -88.69
N PRO A 36 -8.47 1.72 -87.65
CA PRO A 36 -8.35 2.32 -86.30
C PRO A 36 -7.25 1.72 -85.39
N THR A 37 -6.24 1.03 -85.95
CA THR A 37 -5.27 0.24 -85.17
C THR A 37 -4.27 1.06 -84.36
N LYS A 38 -3.88 2.23 -84.87
CA LYS A 38 -2.89 3.11 -84.21
C LYS A 38 -3.40 3.77 -82.93
N ASP A 39 -4.69 4.07 -82.85
CA ASP A 39 -5.30 4.69 -81.66
C ASP A 39 -5.46 3.68 -80.52
N LEU A 40 -5.76 2.42 -80.85
CA LEU A 40 -5.77 1.32 -79.88
C LEU A 40 -4.36 1.03 -79.33
N GLU A 41 -3.35 0.95 -80.19
CA GLU A 41 -1.95 0.76 -79.77
C GLU A 41 -1.48 1.87 -78.82
N LYS A 42 -1.83 3.13 -79.12
CA LYS A 42 -1.54 4.27 -78.26
C LYS A 42 -2.24 4.15 -76.89
N GLY A 43 -3.52 3.77 -76.86
CA GLY A 43 -4.26 3.58 -75.61
C GLY A 43 -3.70 2.46 -74.73
N TYR A 44 -3.23 1.36 -75.33
CA TYR A 44 -2.54 0.30 -74.58
C TYR A 44 -1.19 0.74 -74.03
N ALA A 45 -0.40 1.48 -74.81
CA ALA A 45 0.89 2.01 -74.37
C ALA A 45 0.74 2.96 -73.17
N GLU A 46 -0.24 3.88 -73.20
CA GLU A 46 -0.54 4.78 -72.09
C GLU A 46 -0.96 4.01 -70.83
N LYS A 47 -1.82 2.98 -70.98
CA LYS A 47 -2.25 2.14 -69.86
C LYS A 47 -1.09 1.35 -69.24
N ILE A 48 -0.18 0.83 -70.07
CA ILE A 48 1.02 0.14 -69.60
C ILE A 48 1.91 1.11 -68.81
N GLY A 49 2.15 2.31 -69.32
CA GLY A 49 2.94 3.33 -68.61
C GLY A 49 2.34 3.72 -67.25
N LEU A 50 1.01 3.85 -67.16
CA LEU A 50 0.32 4.09 -65.89
C LEU A 50 0.49 2.92 -64.90
N MET A 51 0.34 1.67 -65.37
CA MET A 51 0.53 0.48 -64.55
C MET A 51 1.98 0.34 -64.07
N GLU A 52 2.97 0.65 -64.93
CA GLU A 52 4.39 0.64 -64.55
C GLU A 52 4.71 1.67 -63.47
N MET A 53 4.14 2.88 -63.59
CA MET A 53 4.28 3.93 -62.58
C MET A 53 3.63 3.51 -61.25
N GLU A 54 2.44 2.92 -61.27
CA GLU A 54 1.75 2.40 -60.08
C GLU A 54 2.56 1.28 -59.41
N ILE A 55 3.09 0.34 -60.20
CA ILE A 55 3.98 -0.73 -59.70
C ILE A 55 5.24 -0.11 -59.06
N GLY A 56 5.83 0.91 -59.67
CA GLY A 56 6.98 1.63 -59.11
C GLY A 56 6.66 2.28 -57.76
N GLY A 57 5.50 2.94 -57.66
CA GLY A 57 5.01 3.52 -56.40
C GLY A 57 4.82 2.47 -55.31
N LEU A 58 4.12 1.37 -55.63
CA LEU A 58 3.90 0.26 -54.71
C LEU A 58 5.21 -0.40 -54.25
N GLN A 59 6.23 -0.46 -55.11
CA GLN A 59 7.55 -0.97 -54.72
C GLN A 59 8.26 -0.04 -53.74
N ALA A 60 8.18 1.28 -53.93
CA ALA A 60 8.74 2.26 -53.02
C ALA A 60 8.05 2.22 -51.64
N ASP A 61 6.71 2.12 -51.63
CA ASP A 61 5.92 1.99 -50.41
C ASP A 61 6.25 0.69 -49.67
N LYS A 62 6.36 -0.43 -50.39
CA LYS A 62 6.78 -1.72 -49.83
C LYS A 62 8.15 -1.64 -49.18
N GLN A 63 9.11 -0.94 -49.79
CA GLN A 63 10.44 -0.77 -49.21
C GLN A 63 10.40 0.11 -47.96
N THR A 64 9.61 1.16 -47.98
CA THR A 64 9.39 2.04 -46.83
C THR A 64 8.76 1.29 -45.66
N ALA A 65 7.71 0.51 -45.91
CA ALA A 65 7.06 -0.33 -44.91
C ALA A 65 8.03 -1.36 -44.31
N ARG A 66 8.87 -2.01 -45.13
CA ARG A 66 9.91 -2.94 -44.64
C ARG A 66 10.90 -2.24 -43.69
N ASN A 67 11.36 -1.06 -44.06
CA ASN A 67 12.29 -0.29 -43.23
C ASN A 67 11.63 0.12 -41.89
N GLN A 68 10.34 0.48 -41.91
CA GLN A 68 9.58 0.80 -40.70
C GLN A 68 9.40 -0.43 -39.81
N ILE A 69 9.03 -1.58 -40.37
CA ILE A 69 8.90 -2.85 -39.64
C ILE A 69 10.22 -3.19 -38.94
N HIS A 70 11.34 -3.11 -39.66
CA HIS A 70 12.65 -3.40 -39.08
C HIS A 70 12.99 -2.48 -37.89
N ARG A 71 12.70 -1.18 -38.00
CA ARG A 71 12.89 -0.23 -36.89
C ARG A 71 11.99 -0.54 -35.69
N LEU A 72 10.74 -0.95 -35.94
CA LEU A 72 9.80 -1.32 -34.89
C LEU A 72 10.22 -2.61 -34.19
N GLU A 73 10.74 -3.60 -34.92
CA GLU A 73 11.28 -4.83 -34.35
C GLU A 73 12.48 -4.55 -33.43
N GLN A 74 13.41 -3.68 -33.85
CA GLN A 74 14.53 -3.27 -33.01
C GLN A 74 14.06 -2.58 -31.72
N ARG A 75 13.11 -1.63 -31.83
CA ARG A 75 12.52 -0.95 -30.66
C ARG A 75 11.80 -1.91 -29.74
N ARG A 76 11.08 -2.89 -30.30
CA ARG A 76 10.38 -3.92 -29.51
C ARG A 76 11.38 -4.73 -28.69
N GLU A 77 12.49 -5.16 -29.29
CA GLU A 77 13.51 -5.93 -28.58
C GLU A 77 14.18 -5.10 -27.48
N GLU A 78 14.50 -3.83 -27.75
CA GLU A 78 15.04 -2.92 -26.74
C GLU A 78 14.07 -2.70 -25.57
N LEU A 79 12.78 -2.47 -25.86
CA LEU A 79 11.76 -2.33 -24.83
C LEU A 79 11.57 -3.61 -24.03
N SER A 80 11.62 -4.77 -24.68
CA SER A 80 11.55 -6.08 -24.02
C SER A 80 12.65 -6.23 -22.96
N LYS A 81 13.89 -5.89 -23.31
CA LYS A 81 15.03 -5.91 -22.38
C LYS A 81 14.83 -4.94 -21.22
N ARG A 82 14.45 -3.68 -21.52
CA ARG A 82 14.19 -2.67 -20.48
C ARG A 82 13.09 -3.10 -19.50
N VAL A 83 12.02 -3.72 -19.98
CA VAL A 83 10.94 -4.23 -19.13
C VAL A 83 11.45 -5.33 -18.20
N MET A 84 12.29 -6.24 -18.70
CA MET A 84 12.89 -7.29 -17.88
C MET A 84 13.80 -6.70 -16.79
N ASP A 85 14.68 -5.77 -17.13
CA ASP A 85 15.59 -5.11 -16.18
C ASP A 85 14.84 -4.32 -15.10
N LEU A 86 13.80 -3.58 -15.50
CA LEU A 86 12.93 -2.86 -14.57
C LEU A 86 12.15 -3.81 -13.67
N THR A 87 11.70 -4.95 -14.19
CA THR A 87 11.01 -5.98 -13.39
C THR A 87 11.95 -6.56 -12.33
N LEU A 88 13.19 -6.87 -12.69
CA LEU A 88 14.20 -7.36 -11.74
C LEU A 88 14.51 -6.32 -10.66
N THR A 89 14.66 -5.06 -11.07
CA THR A 89 14.92 -3.95 -10.14
C THR A 89 13.75 -3.71 -9.19
N ALA A 90 12.52 -3.74 -9.71
CA ALA A 90 11.30 -3.60 -8.91
C ALA A 90 11.14 -4.75 -7.89
N GLN A 91 11.44 -5.98 -8.30
CA GLN A 91 11.46 -7.14 -7.39
C GLN A 91 12.53 -6.99 -6.30
N GLY A 92 13.73 -6.54 -6.67
CA GLY A 92 14.81 -6.25 -5.73
C GLY A 92 14.43 -5.18 -4.72
N ALA A 93 13.84 -4.07 -5.19
CA ALA A 93 13.37 -2.98 -4.35
C ALA A 93 12.27 -3.45 -3.38
N LYS A 94 11.30 -4.23 -3.86
CA LYS A 94 10.24 -4.79 -3.02
C LYS A 94 10.80 -5.68 -1.91
N LYS A 95 11.78 -6.52 -2.23
CA LYS A 95 12.46 -7.34 -1.22
C LYS A 95 13.20 -6.48 -0.19
N ALA A 96 13.96 -5.49 -0.65
CA ALA A 96 14.71 -4.60 0.24
C ALA A 96 13.79 -3.83 1.20
N VAL A 97 12.62 -3.38 0.74
CA VAL A 97 11.61 -2.74 1.59
C VAL A 97 11.11 -3.70 2.66
N HIS A 98 10.72 -4.92 2.27
CA HIS A 98 10.24 -5.92 3.22
C HIS A 98 11.31 -6.29 4.26
N ASP A 99 12.57 -6.46 3.84
CA ASP A 99 13.68 -6.74 4.75
C ASP A 99 13.90 -5.57 5.74
N ALA A 100 13.77 -4.32 5.28
CA ALA A 100 13.87 -3.14 6.14
C ALA A 100 12.70 -3.04 7.14
N GLU A 101 11.47 -3.37 6.72
CA GLU A 101 10.30 -3.43 7.60
C GLU A 101 10.47 -4.47 8.72
N LEU A 102 11.03 -5.65 8.40
CA LEU A 102 11.34 -6.68 9.39
C LEU A 102 12.41 -6.20 10.38
N GLU A 103 13.51 -5.62 9.92
CA GLU A 103 14.56 -5.10 10.80
C GLU A 103 14.02 -4.00 11.72
N LEU A 104 13.14 -3.13 11.21
CA LEU A 104 12.47 -2.10 12.00
C LEU A 104 11.59 -2.71 13.09
N ALA A 105 10.78 -3.72 12.76
CA ALA A 105 9.93 -4.42 13.73
C ALA A 105 10.76 -5.13 14.82
N ILE A 106 11.88 -5.74 14.44
CA ILE A 106 12.83 -6.34 15.39
C ILE A 106 13.43 -5.28 16.31
N ALA A 107 13.86 -4.14 15.76
CA ALA A 107 14.44 -3.04 16.54
C ALA A 107 13.43 -2.47 17.55
N TYR A 108 12.18 -2.24 17.14
CA TYR A 108 11.12 -1.79 18.05
C TYR A 108 10.83 -2.81 19.15
N SER A 109 10.79 -4.09 18.82
CA SER A 109 10.56 -5.16 19.80
C SER A 109 11.68 -5.21 20.86
N ARG A 110 12.94 -5.06 20.44
CA ARG A 110 14.09 -4.96 21.35
C ARG A 110 14.03 -3.73 22.24
N LEU A 111 13.66 -2.58 21.67
CA LEU A 111 13.52 -1.33 22.42
C LEU A 111 12.42 -1.45 23.48
N LEU A 112 11.26 -2.01 23.14
CA LEU A 112 10.16 -2.23 24.08
C LEU A 112 10.55 -3.20 25.21
N ALA A 113 11.26 -4.28 24.89
CA ALA A 113 11.79 -5.21 25.89
C ALA A 113 12.76 -4.49 26.86
N GLY A 114 13.68 -3.69 26.33
CA GLY A 114 14.60 -2.90 27.16
C GLY A 114 13.89 -1.86 28.05
N PHE A 115 12.81 -1.23 27.55
CA PHE A 115 11.98 -0.35 28.38
C PHE A 115 11.30 -1.10 29.52
N LYS A 116 10.77 -2.30 29.25
CA LYS A 116 10.15 -3.16 30.26
C LYS A 116 11.15 -3.56 31.34
N GLU A 117 12.35 -3.99 30.96
CA GLU A 117 13.42 -4.35 31.91
C GLU A 117 13.80 -3.19 32.81
N LYS A 118 14.04 -2.00 32.23
CA LYS A 118 14.36 -0.79 33.01
C LYS A 118 13.24 -0.39 33.95
N TRP A 119 11.99 -0.55 33.53
CA TRP A 119 10.83 -0.26 34.37
C TRP A 119 10.74 -1.21 35.57
N VAL A 120 10.97 -2.51 35.37
CA VAL A 120 11.02 -3.50 36.45
C VAL A 120 12.17 -3.18 37.42
N ALA A 121 13.38 -2.94 36.90
CA ALA A 121 14.53 -2.58 37.73
C ALA A 121 14.29 -1.30 38.54
N LYS A 122 13.62 -0.29 37.96
CA LYS A 122 13.27 0.95 38.66
C LYS A 122 12.30 0.68 39.82
N LYS A 123 11.31 -0.19 39.64
CA LYS A 123 10.39 -0.57 40.72
C LYS A 123 11.12 -1.26 41.87
N GLU A 124 12.00 -2.21 41.54
CA GLU A 124 12.82 -2.90 42.55
C GLU A 124 13.72 -1.92 43.30
N TYR A 125 14.35 -0.98 42.58
CA TYR A 125 15.15 0.08 43.19
C TYR A 125 14.34 0.93 44.17
N THR A 126 13.13 1.39 43.80
CA THR A 126 12.30 2.19 44.71
C THR A 126 11.87 1.43 45.97
N VAL A 127 11.71 0.10 45.88
CA VAL A 127 11.42 -0.74 47.06
C VAL A 127 12.64 -0.80 47.97
N LEU A 128 13.84 -1.02 47.41
CA LEU A 128 15.09 -1.05 48.18
C LEU A 128 15.41 0.31 48.81
N GLU A 129 15.16 1.41 48.10
CA GLU A 129 15.32 2.77 48.61
C GLU A 129 14.39 3.02 49.81
N GLY A 130 13.13 2.58 49.74
CA GLY A 130 12.19 2.65 50.87
C GLY A 130 12.66 1.84 52.08
N GLN A 131 13.15 0.62 51.85
CA GLN A 131 13.70 -0.24 52.91
C GLN A 131 14.96 0.38 53.55
N ALA A 132 15.83 1.00 52.75
CA ALA A 132 17.01 1.68 53.27
C ALA A 132 16.62 2.88 54.15
N ALA A 133 15.67 3.70 53.72
CA ALA A 133 15.16 4.82 54.52
C ALA A 133 14.53 4.37 55.85
N GLU A 134 13.81 3.25 55.85
CA GLU A 134 13.26 2.65 57.08
C GLU A 134 14.38 2.20 58.04
N VAL A 135 15.40 1.50 57.52
CA VAL A 135 16.55 1.07 58.32
C VAL A 135 17.32 2.28 58.88
N GLU A 136 17.54 3.33 58.09
CA GLU A 136 18.17 4.57 58.55
C GLU A 136 17.38 5.24 59.68
N SER A 137 16.05 5.34 59.54
CA SER A 137 15.16 5.85 60.59
C SER A 137 15.24 5.01 61.87
N ASN A 138 15.23 3.68 61.74
CA ASN A 138 15.33 2.76 62.87
C ASN A 138 16.69 2.88 63.58
N LEU A 139 17.79 3.02 62.82
CA LEU A 139 19.13 3.27 63.39
C LEU A 139 19.19 4.61 64.13
N ALA A 140 18.59 5.66 63.59
CA ALA A 140 18.51 6.96 64.26
C ALA A 140 17.74 6.88 65.59
N LEU A 141 16.63 6.14 65.64
CA LEU A 141 15.87 5.91 66.87
C LEU A 141 16.69 5.13 67.91
N ILE A 142 17.37 4.06 67.49
CA ILE A 142 18.24 3.27 68.38
C ILE A 142 19.36 4.15 68.94
N ASP A 143 19.97 5.01 68.12
CA ASP A 143 21.02 5.93 68.57
C ASP A 143 20.48 6.92 69.63
N GLN A 144 19.27 7.47 69.43
CA GLN A 144 18.62 8.35 70.41
C GLN A 144 18.34 7.64 71.75
N ILE A 145 17.84 6.39 71.70
CA ILE A 145 17.61 5.58 72.90
C ILE A 145 18.94 5.27 73.61
N THR A 146 19.97 4.88 72.87
CA THR A 146 21.27 4.47 73.43
C THR A 146 21.99 5.64 74.10
N LYS A 147 21.81 6.86 73.57
CA LYS A 147 22.34 8.10 74.17
C LYS A 147 21.53 8.60 75.36
N ALA A 148 20.52 7.85 75.82
CA ALA A 148 19.57 8.23 76.87
C ALA A 148 18.85 9.57 76.59
N ALA A 149 18.75 9.96 75.31
CA ALA A 149 18.01 11.16 74.90
C ALA A 149 16.48 10.94 74.96
N ILE A 150 16.05 9.67 74.94
CA ILE A 150 14.66 9.23 75.15
C ILE A 150 14.61 8.35 76.40
N ASP A 151 13.88 8.80 77.41
CA ASP A 151 13.62 8.00 78.60
C ASP A 151 12.45 7.05 78.35
N LEU A 152 12.78 5.77 78.11
CA LEU A 152 11.80 4.70 77.85
C LEU A 152 10.83 4.47 79.02
N THR A 153 11.18 4.89 80.24
CA THR A 153 10.28 4.76 81.40
C THR A 153 9.14 5.79 81.35
N VAL A 154 9.33 6.89 80.62
CA VAL A 154 8.34 7.96 80.45
C VAL A 154 7.58 7.81 79.11
N GLU A 155 8.28 7.52 78.01
CA GLU A 155 7.62 7.47 76.69
C GLU A 155 6.75 6.22 76.49
N ARG A 156 7.12 5.08 77.08
CA ARG A 156 6.33 3.84 76.94
C ARG A 156 4.89 3.98 77.49
N PRO A 157 4.66 4.46 78.73
CA PRO A 157 3.30 4.67 79.22
C PRO A 157 2.56 5.79 78.46
N ARG A 158 3.27 6.81 77.96
CA ARG A 158 2.69 7.89 77.14
C ARG A 158 2.11 7.36 75.83
N LEU A 159 2.90 6.60 75.08
CA LEU A 159 2.48 5.99 73.81
C LEU A 159 1.40 4.94 74.01
N GLN A 160 1.42 4.18 75.11
CA GLN A 160 0.36 3.22 75.43
C GLN A 160 -0.99 3.94 75.63
N ALA A 161 -1.01 5.04 76.38
CA ALA A 161 -2.23 5.83 76.58
C ALA A 161 -2.75 6.45 75.26
N GLU A 162 -1.85 6.87 74.36
CA GLU A 162 -2.21 7.39 73.05
C GLU A 162 -2.77 6.30 72.11
N LEU A 163 -2.19 5.09 72.16
CA LEU A 163 -2.66 3.93 71.43
C LEU A 163 -4.04 3.47 71.91
N ASP A 164 -4.25 3.40 73.22
CA ASP A 164 -5.56 3.08 73.82
C ASP A 164 -6.62 4.13 73.43
N GLY A 165 -6.22 5.41 73.38
CA GLY A 165 -7.07 6.52 72.94
C GLY A 165 -7.42 6.45 71.45
N LEU A 166 -6.46 6.10 70.59
CA LEU A 166 -6.67 5.91 69.15
C LEU A 166 -7.52 4.66 68.87
N GLU A 167 -7.30 3.55 69.58
CA GLU A 167 -8.12 2.35 69.47
C GLU A 167 -9.57 2.63 69.88
N ALA A 168 -9.77 3.39 70.96
CA ALA A 168 -11.10 3.86 71.36
C ALA A 168 -11.73 4.78 70.29
N GLN A 169 -10.94 5.63 69.63
CA GLN A 169 -11.42 6.42 68.50
C GLN A 169 -11.75 5.58 67.27
N CYS A 170 -10.97 4.55 66.94
CA CYS A 170 -11.28 3.64 65.84
C CYS A 170 -12.55 2.84 66.13
N LYS A 171 -12.74 2.36 67.36
CA LYS A 171 -13.97 1.66 67.79
C LYS A 171 -15.18 2.61 67.82
N SER A 172 -15.00 3.88 68.16
CA SER A 172 -16.11 4.86 68.12
C SER A 172 -16.40 5.38 66.71
N LYS A 173 -15.41 5.34 65.81
CA LYS A 173 -15.53 5.63 64.38
C LYS A 173 -15.73 4.37 63.54
N GLU A 174 -16.08 3.24 64.15
CA GLU A 174 -16.50 2.04 63.43
C GLU A 174 -17.77 2.42 62.66
N VAL A 175 -17.55 2.79 61.39
CA VAL A 175 -18.59 3.23 60.47
C VAL A 175 -19.52 2.04 60.32
N SER A 176 -20.81 2.26 60.57
CA SER A 176 -21.87 1.26 60.37
C SER A 176 -21.60 0.43 59.12
N ASP A 177 -21.72 -0.90 59.23
CA ASP A 177 -21.68 -1.86 58.12
C ASP A 177 -22.70 -1.46 57.03
N VAL A 178 -22.29 -0.52 56.19
CA VAL A 178 -22.81 -0.32 54.84
C VAL A 178 -22.20 -1.47 54.04
N THR A 179 -22.74 -2.66 54.29
CA THR A 179 -22.61 -3.77 53.36
C THR A 179 -23.08 -3.26 52.00
N LEU A 180 -22.29 -3.53 50.95
CA LEU A 180 -22.62 -3.16 49.56
C LEU A 180 -24.02 -3.63 49.11
N SER A 181 -24.63 -4.56 49.84
CA SER A 181 -26.01 -5.02 49.66
C SER A 181 -27.11 -4.02 50.08
N LYS A 182 -26.79 -2.96 50.85
CA LYS A 182 -27.72 -1.89 51.23
C LYS A 182 -27.68 -0.67 50.31
N LEU A 183 -26.63 -0.58 49.49
CA LEU A 183 -26.65 0.30 48.34
C LEU A 183 -27.50 -0.42 47.28
N ASP A 184 -28.59 0.19 46.79
CA ASP A 184 -29.32 -0.24 45.59
C ASP A 184 -28.43 -0.07 44.33
N ILE A 185 -27.21 -0.60 44.39
CA ILE A 185 -26.39 -0.85 43.21
C ILE A 185 -26.97 -2.14 42.65
N LEU A 186 -27.66 -2.02 41.51
CA LEU A 186 -28.06 -3.19 40.72
C LEU A 186 -26.88 -4.17 40.71
N PRO A 187 -27.09 -5.46 41.05
CA PRO A 187 -26.01 -6.42 41.01
C PRO A 187 -25.39 -6.32 39.63
N VAL A 188 -24.08 -6.05 39.61
CA VAL A 188 -23.26 -6.25 38.41
C VAL A 188 -23.26 -7.76 38.19
N LEU A 189 -24.34 -8.24 37.57
CA LEU A 189 -24.31 -9.39 36.68
C LEU A 189 -23.08 -9.17 35.83
N GLU A 190 -22.14 -10.12 35.93
CA GLU A 190 -20.95 -10.25 35.09
C GLU A 190 -20.96 -9.26 33.93
N MET A 191 -20.08 -8.25 33.96
CA MET A 191 -19.78 -7.47 32.76
C MET A 191 -18.99 -8.34 31.77
N SER A 192 -19.64 -9.41 31.31
CA SER A 192 -19.50 -10.04 30.01
C SER A 192 -20.26 -9.22 28.94
N VAL A 193 -20.67 -7.98 29.24
CA VAL A 193 -21.35 -7.09 28.29
C VAL A 193 -20.31 -6.22 27.56
N VAL A 194 -19.34 -6.88 26.92
CA VAL A 194 -18.90 -6.42 25.61
C VAL A 194 -19.54 -7.41 24.65
N GLY A 195 -20.70 -7.05 24.11
CA GLY A 195 -21.24 -7.78 22.96
C GLY A 195 -20.16 -7.84 21.88
N PRO A 196 -20.05 -8.95 21.13
CA PRO A 196 -19.14 -9.00 19.99
C PRO A 196 -19.37 -7.75 19.14
N MET A 197 -18.30 -7.03 18.85
CA MET A 197 -18.36 -5.81 18.03
C MET A 197 -19.12 -6.14 16.76
N ASP A 198 -20.22 -5.44 16.48
CA ASP A 198 -21.00 -5.70 15.28
C ASP A 198 -20.10 -5.38 14.08
N VAL A 199 -19.88 -6.38 13.25
CA VAL A 199 -19.09 -6.27 12.02
C VAL A 199 -20.00 -6.42 10.82
N ASP A 200 -19.67 -5.72 9.73
CA ASP A 200 -20.34 -5.92 8.46
C ASP A 200 -20.02 -7.31 7.85
N LYS A 201 -20.58 -7.60 6.67
CA LYS A 201 -20.37 -8.89 5.97
C LYS A 201 -18.89 -9.12 5.59
N GLN A 202 -18.04 -8.11 5.75
CA GLN A 202 -16.62 -8.12 5.44
C GLN A 202 -15.74 -8.20 6.70
N GLY A 203 -16.33 -8.21 7.91
CA GLY A 203 -15.60 -8.28 9.16
C GLY A 203 -15.11 -6.92 9.69
N THR A 204 -15.59 -5.81 9.13
CA THR A 204 -15.22 -4.45 9.57
C THR A 204 -16.19 -3.96 10.63
N PRO A 205 -15.73 -3.42 11.78
CA PRO A 205 -16.61 -2.83 12.79
C PRO A 205 -17.55 -1.78 12.20
N ILE A 206 -18.84 -1.89 12.50
CA ILE A 206 -19.85 -0.92 12.07
C ILE A 206 -19.46 0.47 12.61
N GLY A 207 -19.45 1.47 11.73
CA GLY A 207 -18.99 2.84 12.03
C GLY A 207 -17.55 3.14 11.60
N LEU A 208 -16.75 2.12 11.27
CA LEU A 208 -15.41 2.30 10.71
C LEU A 208 -15.37 1.96 9.21
N ASP A 209 -14.54 2.66 8.44
CA ASP A 209 -14.19 2.30 7.06
C ASP A 209 -13.19 1.13 7.04
N GLU A 210 -12.87 0.66 5.84
CA GLU A 210 -11.94 -0.45 5.62
C GLU A 210 -10.50 -0.18 6.11
N PHE A 211 -10.20 1.07 6.51
CA PHE A 211 -8.93 1.50 7.08
C PHE A 211 -9.01 1.78 8.59
N GLY A 212 -10.15 1.49 9.23
CA GLY A 212 -10.34 1.71 10.67
C GLY A 212 -10.64 3.16 11.05
N SER A 213 -11.03 4.02 10.11
CA SER A 213 -11.40 5.42 10.35
C SER A 213 -12.91 5.59 10.48
N ASN A 214 -13.35 6.55 11.29
CA ASN A 214 -14.77 6.77 11.55
C ASN A 214 -15.49 7.29 10.29
N LYS A 215 -16.49 6.54 9.80
CA LYS A 215 -17.21 6.82 8.55
C LYS A 215 -17.89 8.20 8.54
N ASP A 216 -18.20 8.73 9.73
CA ASP A 216 -18.91 10.00 9.91
C ASP A 216 -18.00 11.18 10.31
N ALA A 217 -16.68 10.95 10.47
CA ALA A 217 -15.76 12.01 10.91
C ALA A 217 -15.50 13.10 9.85
N PHE A 218 -15.93 12.90 8.61
CA PHE A 218 -15.89 13.94 7.59
C PHE A 218 -17.20 13.97 6.81
N PRO A 219 -18.01 15.05 6.90
CA PRO A 219 -19.01 15.28 5.88
C PRO A 219 -18.27 15.41 4.55
N ARG A 220 -18.52 14.45 3.66
CA ARG A 220 -18.13 14.48 2.25
C ARG A 220 -18.66 15.78 1.63
N GLY A 221 -17.84 16.82 1.66
CA GLY A 221 -18.28 18.18 1.36
C GLY A 221 -17.14 19.17 1.26
N LEU A 222 -16.06 18.82 0.55
CA LEU A 222 -15.17 19.80 -0.06
C LEU A 222 -15.03 19.44 -1.53
N ALA A 223 -16.07 19.84 -2.27
CA ALA A 223 -15.92 20.16 -3.68
C ALA A 223 -14.84 21.25 -3.83
N GLU A 224 -14.14 21.19 -4.94
CA GLU A 224 -13.09 22.10 -5.36
C GLU A 224 -13.47 23.57 -5.17
N GLY A 225 -12.52 24.35 -4.62
CA GLY A 225 -12.49 25.80 -4.76
C GLY A 225 -13.02 26.60 -3.58
N SER A 226 -12.11 27.07 -2.73
CA SER A 226 -12.04 28.49 -2.30
C SER A 226 -10.97 28.61 -1.20
N GLY A 227 -9.97 29.44 -1.44
CA GLY A 227 -8.90 29.71 -0.49
C GLY A 227 -9.39 30.56 0.68
N THR A 228 -8.89 30.27 1.88
CA THR A 228 -8.81 31.26 2.96
C THR A 228 -7.66 30.92 3.92
N VAL A 229 -6.55 31.63 3.71
CA VAL A 229 -5.63 32.24 4.68
C VAL A 229 -5.57 31.62 6.09
N PHE A 230 -4.44 31.00 6.43
CA PHE A 230 -4.02 30.79 7.81
C PHE A 230 -3.66 32.14 8.44
N ALA A 231 -4.46 32.58 9.41
CA ALA A 231 -4.07 33.65 10.33
C ALA A 231 -3.31 33.04 11.52
N THR A 232 -2.03 33.40 11.65
CA THR A 232 -1.20 33.11 12.82
C THR A 232 -1.58 34.08 13.94
N PRO A 233 -1.92 33.63 15.17
CA PRO A 233 -2.01 34.54 16.30
C PRO A 233 -0.62 34.83 16.86
N ALA A 234 -0.31 36.12 16.97
CA ALA A 234 0.89 36.66 17.60
C ALA A 234 0.90 36.36 19.11
N GLY A 235 1.98 35.73 19.59
CA GLY A 235 2.29 35.62 21.01
C GLY A 235 3.11 36.83 21.45
N GLU A 236 2.54 37.63 22.34
CA GLU A 236 3.16 38.78 22.99
C GLU A 236 4.36 38.35 23.87
N LEU A 237 5.47 39.05 23.68
CA LEU A 237 6.58 39.17 24.64
C LEU A 237 6.13 40.09 25.79
N LYS A 238 6.30 39.64 27.02
CA LYS A 238 6.43 40.53 28.18
C LYS A 238 7.79 40.29 28.83
N GLU A 239 8.49 41.41 29.01
CA GLU A 239 9.74 41.59 29.77
C GLU A 239 9.60 41.23 31.24
#